data_AF-A0A7J0CJK5-F1
#
_entry.id   AF-A0A7J0CJK5-F1
#
_cell.length_a   1.000
_cell.length_b   1.000
_cell.length_c   1.000
_cell.angle_alpha   90.00
_cell.angle_beta   90.00
_cell.angle_gamma   90.00
#
_symmetry.space_group_name_H-M   'P 1'
#
loop_
_entity.id
_entity.type
_entity.pdbx_description
1 polymer ?
#
loop_
_entity_poly.entity_id
_entity_poly.type
_entity_poly.pdbx_seq_one_letter_code
_entity_poly.pdbx_strand_id
1 'polypeptide(L)'
;MRTTSADRDSADHEPADHEPADRELVIHKPATREPATREPATHEPAAREPATREPAIHEPAAHEPAAHEPAAHEPAAHEPAAHEPAAHEPAAHEPAAHEPAAHEPAAHAPAIHKPLIHDLGTLAHRLHHPPGTPCACPPPQLLADRPDGTVVRSGPVVAKAHAADSDREALAARLALASAPELTGILLPPLSTPDTPGTAGTALRPVTFWPYGVPVDPRDPDAAPWAAAAVLLARLHRTAPPPPLPPMRGPVKAARAVARMIAALPGDGAVLPVQAAWRALPAWARGEAAPPAARSGFLCHGDLHLGQLVRHPAPDGPWLLIDVDDAGRGDPAWDLARPAAWYAAGVLAPQDWLLFLDAYRSAGGPAVPAEGDPWPQLDVAARALTVQTAAVALAKCAAEGRVPDEMEQLMIDSCARIATFPPELAAGSAS
;
A
#
# COMPACT_ATOMS: atom_id res chain seq x y z
N MET A 1 -3.46 8.33 -91.87
CA MET A 1 -3.53 7.10 -92.71
C MET A 1 -4.82 6.38 -92.35
N ARG A 2 -5.65 6.06 -93.36
CA ARG A 2 -6.77 5.10 -93.26
C ARG A 2 -6.19 3.72 -92.89
N THR A 3 -6.87 2.84 -92.15
CA THR A 3 -8.03 2.00 -92.56
C THR A 3 -8.53 1.23 -91.31
N THR A 4 -9.81 1.30 -90.93
CA THR A 4 -10.87 0.24 -91.02
C THR A 4 -10.43 -1.15 -90.47
N SER A 5 -11.16 -1.92 -89.66
CA SER A 5 -12.62 -2.02 -89.48
C SER A 5 -12.94 -3.02 -88.35
N ALA A 6 -14.03 -2.76 -87.62
CA ALA A 6 -15.14 -3.67 -87.32
C ALA A 6 -14.97 -4.74 -86.21
N ASP A 7 -15.95 -5.07 -85.37
CA ASP A 7 -17.24 -4.50 -84.96
C ASP A 7 -17.89 -5.50 -83.96
N ARG A 8 -18.87 -5.01 -83.17
CA ARG A 8 -19.93 -5.73 -82.41
C ARG A 8 -19.60 -6.36 -81.05
N ASP A 9 -20.41 -6.23 -80.00
CA ASP A 9 -21.57 -5.40 -79.59
C ASP A 9 -21.84 -5.84 -78.12
N SER A 10 -21.89 -4.95 -77.12
CA SER A 10 -23.11 -4.37 -76.47
C SER A 10 -24.14 -5.42 -76.02
N ALA A 11 -24.79 -5.42 -74.85
CA ALA A 11 -25.27 -4.38 -73.93
C ALA A 11 -25.56 -5.03 -72.54
N ASP A 12 -25.34 -4.44 -71.37
CA ASP A 12 -26.04 -3.33 -70.69
C ASP A 12 -27.53 -3.57 -70.36
N HIS A 13 -27.88 -3.72 -69.07
CA HIS A 13 -28.85 -2.89 -68.30
C HIS A 13 -29.41 -3.58 -67.02
N GLU A 14 -29.22 -2.93 -65.87
CA GLU A 14 -30.11 -2.90 -64.69
C GLU A 14 -31.29 -1.91 -64.96
N PRO A 15 -32.27 -1.63 -64.06
CA PRO A 15 -32.76 -2.27 -62.82
C PRO A 15 -34.33 -2.34 -62.75
N ALA A 16 -34.94 -2.82 -61.65
CA ALA A 16 -36.16 -2.24 -61.00
C ALA A 16 -36.79 -3.15 -59.91
N ASP A 17 -37.26 -2.49 -58.84
CA ASP A 17 -38.07 -2.94 -57.69
C ASP A 17 -39.33 -3.76 -58.04
N HIS A 18 -39.72 -4.69 -57.16
CA HIS A 18 -41.12 -5.02 -56.80
C HIS A 18 -41.21 -5.94 -55.56
N GLU A 19 -41.78 -5.45 -54.45
CA GLU A 19 -42.58 -6.21 -53.47
C GLU A 19 -44.08 -5.98 -53.80
N PRO A 20 -45.09 -6.68 -53.22
CA PRO A 20 -45.14 -7.95 -52.45
C PRO A 20 -46.27 -8.91 -52.95
N ALA A 21 -46.43 -10.12 -52.37
CA ALA A 21 -47.75 -10.77 -52.13
C ALA A 21 -47.65 -12.20 -51.54
N ASP A 22 -48.56 -12.43 -50.58
CA ASP A 22 -48.88 -13.65 -49.82
C ASP A 22 -48.97 -14.97 -50.60
N ARG A 23 -48.50 -16.05 -49.97
CA ARG A 23 -49.11 -17.37 -50.12
C ARG A 23 -49.10 -18.17 -48.82
N GLU A 24 -50.30 -18.56 -48.44
CA GLU A 24 -50.76 -19.13 -47.18
C GLU A 24 -50.39 -20.62 -47.01
N LEU A 25 -49.99 -20.95 -45.78
CA LEU A 25 -49.94 -22.20 -45.01
C LEU A 25 -50.29 -23.55 -45.68
N VAL A 26 -49.36 -24.52 -45.56
CA VAL A 26 -49.69 -25.91 -45.18
C VAL A 26 -48.73 -26.39 -44.10
N ILE A 27 -49.31 -26.66 -42.93
CA ILE A 27 -48.66 -27.17 -41.72
C ILE A 27 -48.45 -28.67 -41.85
N HIS A 28 -47.21 -29.15 -41.71
CA HIS A 28 -46.92 -30.54 -41.36
C HIS A 28 -46.22 -30.60 -40.00
N LYS A 29 -46.99 -30.90 -38.95
CA LYS A 29 -46.48 -31.40 -37.67
C LYS A 29 -45.96 -32.84 -37.87
N PRO A 30 -44.82 -33.20 -37.25
CA PRO A 30 -44.90 -34.38 -36.41
C PRO A 30 -44.20 -34.26 -35.05
N ALA A 31 -44.95 -34.71 -34.04
CA ALA A 31 -44.57 -35.40 -32.81
C ALA A 31 -43.55 -34.74 -31.84
N THR A 32 -44.12 -34.06 -30.86
CA THR A 32 -43.58 -33.93 -29.50
C THR A 32 -43.36 -35.32 -28.89
N ARG A 33 -42.12 -35.68 -28.55
CA ARG A 33 -41.82 -36.75 -27.61
C ARG A 33 -41.68 -36.14 -26.21
N GLU A 34 -42.57 -36.53 -25.30
CA GLU A 34 -42.41 -36.26 -23.88
C GLU A 34 -41.11 -36.91 -23.37
N PRO A 35 -40.32 -36.23 -22.52
CA PRO A 35 -39.25 -36.91 -21.79
C PRO A 35 -39.89 -37.78 -20.70
N ALA A 36 -39.70 -39.10 -20.82
CA ALA A 36 -40.08 -40.04 -19.77
C ALA A 36 -39.28 -39.75 -18.49
N THR A 37 -39.99 -39.49 -17.40
CA THR A 37 -39.46 -39.46 -16.05
C THR A 37 -39.00 -40.87 -15.65
N ARG A 38 -37.70 -41.03 -15.41
CA ARG A 38 -37.15 -42.18 -14.67
C ARG A 38 -36.75 -41.68 -13.29
N GLU A 39 -37.41 -42.20 -12.27
CA GLU A 39 -36.95 -42.07 -10.88
C GLU A 39 -35.54 -42.69 -10.75
N PRO A 40 -34.58 -42.02 -10.11
CA PRO A 40 -33.32 -42.65 -9.76
C PRO A 40 -33.52 -43.59 -8.57
N ALA A 41 -33.28 -44.89 -8.79
CA ALA A 41 -33.20 -45.87 -7.72
C ALA A 41 -32.01 -45.56 -6.80
N THR A 42 -32.27 -45.52 -5.49
CA THR A 42 -31.27 -45.41 -4.43
C THR A 42 -30.43 -46.68 -4.35
N HIS A 43 -29.14 -46.57 -4.61
CA HIS A 43 -28.15 -47.59 -4.25
C HIS A 43 -27.15 -46.98 -3.27
N GLU A 44 -27.14 -47.49 -2.03
CA GLU A 44 -26.09 -47.23 -1.03
C GLU A 44 -24.73 -47.68 -1.58
N PRO A 45 -23.66 -46.86 -1.48
CA PRO A 45 -22.32 -47.33 -1.75
C PRO A 45 -21.77 -48.06 -0.52
N ALA A 46 -21.55 -49.37 -0.64
CA ALA A 46 -20.81 -50.17 0.33
C ALA A 46 -19.34 -49.71 0.39
N ALA A 47 -18.86 -49.44 1.61
CA ALA A 47 -17.48 -49.09 1.90
C ALA A 47 -16.50 -50.17 1.42
N ARG A 48 -15.52 -49.77 0.61
CA ARG A 48 -14.33 -50.57 0.27
C ARG A 48 -13.15 -49.99 1.04
N GLU A 49 -12.62 -50.75 2.00
CA GLU A 49 -11.37 -50.42 2.68
C GLU A 49 -10.19 -50.40 1.69
N PRO A 50 -9.33 -49.37 1.70
CA PRO A 50 -8.07 -49.40 0.97
C PRO A 50 -7.03 -50.21 1.75
N ALA A 51 -6.49 -51.25 1.11
CA ALA A 51 -5.38 -52.05 1.63
C ALA A 51 -4.10 -51.20 1.74
N THR A 52 -3.55 -51.11 2.94
CA THR A 52 -2.25 -50.49 3.24
C THR A 52 -1.11 -51.35 2.69
N ARG A 53 -0.24 -50.75 1.87
CA ARG A 53 1.02 -51.35 1.43
C ARG A 53 2.14 -50.73 2.28
N GLU A 54 2.77 -51.54 3.13
CA GLU A 54 3.92 -51.11 3.96
C GLU A 54 5.12 -50.71 3.10
N PRO A 55 5.78 -49.56 3.37
CA PRO A 55 7.11 -49.28 2.84
C PRO A 55 8.18 -49.97 3.71
N ALA A 56 9.05 -50.75 3.07
CA ALA A 56 10.22 -51.36 3.70
C ALA A 56 11.22 -50.29 4.17
N ILE A 57 11.58 -50.35 5.45
CA ILE A 57 12.54 -49.47 6.11
C ILE A 57 13.95 -50.01 5.87
N HIS A 58 14.84 -49.19 5.31
CA HIS A 58 16.28 -49.47 5.28
C HIS A 58 16.92 -48.99 6.60
N GLU A 59 17.57 -49.90 7.32
CA GLU A 59 18.37 -49.61 8.52
C GLU A 59 19.60 -48.72 8.19
N PRO A 60 19.83 -47.62 8.92
CA PRO A 60 21.16 -47.02 9.03
C PRO A 60 21.92 -47.61 10.23
N ALA A 61 23.17 -47.99 9.99
CA ALA A 61 24.09 -48.56 10.98
C ALA A 61 24.38 -47.62 12.17
N ALA A 62 24.56 -48.23 13.34
CA ALA A 62 24.82 -47.59 14.62
C ALA A 62 26.16 -46.84 14.67
N HIS A 63 26.12 -45.63 15.25
CA HIS A 63 27.27 -44.98 15.88
C HIS A 63 26.91 -44.69 17.34
N GLU A 64 27.61 -45.33 18.27
CA GLU A 64 27.49 -45.08 19.72
C GLU A 64 28.02 -43.67 20.08
N PRO A 65 27.26 -42.86 20.84
CA PRO A 65 27.83 -41.77 21.61
C PRO A 65 28.16 -42.25 23.03
N ALA A 66 29.40 -41.99 23.45
CA ALA A 66 29.91 -42.28 24.79
C ALA A 66 29.13 -41.54 25.89
N ALA A 67 28.97 -42.23 27.02
CA ALA A 67 28.25 -41.80 28.20
C ALA A 67 28.88 -40.59 28.91
N HIS A 68 28.05 -39.64 29.31
CA HIS A 68 28.32 -38.73 30.43
C HIS A 68 27.16 -38.82 31.42
N GLU A 69 27.43 -39.33 32.62
CA GLU A 69 26.50 -39.38 33.75
C GLU A 69 26.19 -37.95 34.25
N PRO A 70 24.92 -37.56 34.41
CA PRO A 70 24.56 -36.45 35.28
C PRO A 70 24.26 -36.97 36.69
N ALA A 71 24.97 -36.42 37.66
CA ALA A 71 24.78 -36.68 39.08
C ALA A 71 23.36 -36.31 39.56
N ALA A 72 22.83 -37.15 40.45
CA ALA A 72 21.52 -37.03 41.05
C ALA A 72 21.40 -35.82 41.99
N HIS A 73 20.28 -35.09 41.86
CA HIS A 73 19.71 -34.29 42.95
C HIS A 73 18.24 -34.70 43.11
N GLU A 74 17.92 -35.31 44.25
CA GLU A 74 16.55 -35.61 44.67
C GLU A 74 15.77 -34.30 44.93
N PRO A 75 14.54 -34.15 44.40
CA PRO A 75 13.56 -33.25 44.98
C PRO A 75 12.63 -34.02 45.92
N ALA A 76 12.50 -33.50 47.14
CA ALA A 76 11.61 -33.99 48.18
C ALA A 76 10.13 -34.04 47.74
N ALA A 77 9.44 -35.06 48.22
CA ALA A 77 8.02 -35.30 48.00
C ALA A 77 7.14 -34.22 48.68
N HIS A 78 6.21 -33.66 47.92
CA HIS A 78 4.99 -33.03 48.43
C HIS A 78 3.79 -33.66 47.71
N GLU A 79 2.85 -34.22 48.48
CA GLU A 79 1.60 -34.80 48.00
C GLU A 79 0.72 -33.74 47.28
N PRO A 80 0.09 -34.05 46.14
CA PRO A 80 -0.86 -33.14 45.52
C PRO A 80 -2.26 -33.33 46.11
N ALA A 81 -2.81 -32.27 46.69
CA ALA A 81 -4.24 -32.18 46.94
C ALA A 81 -4.97 -31.98 45.60
N ALA A 82 -5.97 -32.83 45.34
CA ALA A 82 -6.80 -32.79 44.15
C ALA A 82 -7.72 -31.56 44.14
N HIS A 83 -7.60 -30.73 43.09
CA HIS A 83 -8.63 -29.80 42.66
C HIS A 83 -8.84 -29.96 41.14
N GLU A 84 -10.08 -30.27 40.76
CA GLU A 84 -10.53 -30.39 39.38
C GLU A 84 -10.28 -29.08 38.60
N PRO A 85 -9.68 -29.13 37.39
CA PRO A 85 -9.62 -27.96 36.54
C PRO A 85 -10.94 -27.84 35.77
N ALA A 86 -11.74 -26.84 36.13
CA ALA A 86 -12.78 -26.34 35.24
C ALA A 86 -12.09 -25.71 34.02
N ALA A 87 -12.45 -26.21 32.83
CA ALA A 87 -11.98 -25.70 31.55
C ALA A 87 -12.43 -24.23 31.37
N HIS A 88 -11.48 -23.31 31.41
CA HIS A 88 -11.61 -22.04 30.74
C HIS A 88 -10.77 -22.12 29.46
N GLU A 89 -11.45 -22.07 28.32
CA GLU A 89 -10.84 -21.84 27.02
C GLU A 89 -9.92 -20.61 27.13
N PRO A 90 -8.64 -20.69 26.73
CA PRO A 90 -7.87 -19.49 26.51
C PRO A 90 -8.49 -18.82 25.28
N ALA A 91 -9.15 -17.67 25.51
CA ALA A 91 -9.47 -16.76 24.43
C ALA A 91 -8.17 -16.48 23.67
N ALA A 92 -8.14 -16.85 22.39
CA ALA A 92 -7.06 -16.50 21.50
C ALA A 92 -6.97 -14.97 21.46
N HIS A 93 -5.96 -14.41 22.11
CA HIS A 93 -5.54 -13.05 21.82
C HIS A 93 -4.93 -13.07 20.42
N GLU A 94 -5.64 -12.52 19.45
CA GLU A 94 -5.03 -12.12 18.19
C GLU A 94 -3.89 -11.13 18.51
N PRO A 95 -2.67 -11.33 17.99
CA PRO A 95 -1.63 -10.32 18.11
C PRO A 95 -2.07 -9.11 17.28
N ALA A 96 -2.33 -7.99 17.95
CA ALA A 96 -2.59 -6.72 17.29
C ALA A 96 -1.38 -6.37 16.42
N ALA A 97 -1.62 -6.14 15.13
CA ALA A 97 -0.60 -5.70 14.20
C ALA A 97 -0.07 -4.33 14.63
N HIS A 98 1.14 -4.34 15.17
CA HIS A 98 1.89 -3.11 15.35
C HIS A 98 2.26 -2.57 13.96
N GLU A 99 1.80 -1.36 13.61
CA GLU A 99 2.55 -0.55 12.66
C GLU A 99 3.99 -0.47 13.21
N PRO A 100 5.04 -0.67 12.41
CA PRO A 100 6.39 -0.35 12.85
C PRO A 100 6.46 1.16 13.08
N ALA A 101 6.19 1.56 14.33
CA ALA A 101 6.35 2.92 14.78
C ALA A 101 7.82 3.30 14.57
N ALA A 102 8.04 4.40 13.85
CA ALA A 102 9.37 4.97 13.64
C ALA A 102 9.92 5.47 14.98
N HIS A 103 10.54 4.58 15.76
CA HIS A 103 11.36 4.92 16.91
C HIS A 103 12.75 4.35 16.70
N GLU A 104 13.57 5.09 15.96
CA GLU A 104 15.02 4.86 15.95
C GLU A 104 15.64 5.43 17.25
N PRO A 105 16.48 4.67 17.95
CA PRO A 105 17.48 5.24 18.86
C PRO A 105 18.60 5.84 18.02
N ALA A 106 18.92 7.11 18.26
CA ALA A 106 19.91 7.88 17.51
C ALA A 106 21.30 7.21 17.47
N ALA A 107 21.66 6.62 16.32
CA ALA A 107 23.02 6.21 16.01
C ALA A 107 23.73 7.31 15.18
N HIS A 108 24.69 7.98 15.82
CA HIS A 108 25.70 8.88 15.24
C HIS A 108 25.21 10.05 14.35
N ALA A 109 24.57 11.05 14.94
CA ALA A 109 24.31 12.33 14.28
C ALA A 109 25.61 13.17 14.14
N PRO A 110 25.97 13.66 12.93
CA PRO A 110 27.07 14.62 12.77
C PRO A 110 26.73 15.95 13.46
N ALA A 111 27.76 16.72 13.86
CA ALA A 111 27.64 17.97 14.62
C ALA A 111 26.70 19.05 14.01
N ILE A 112 26.30 18.89 12.74
CA ILE A 112 25.41 19.80 12.00
C ILE A 112 23.92 19.56 12.35
N HIS A 113 23.56 18.41 12.92
CA HIS A 113 22.15 18.04 13.11
C HIS A 113 21.44 18.77 14.27
N LYS A 114 22.15 19.02 15.37
CA LYS A 114 21.61 19.76 16.53
C LYS A 114 21.30 21.24 16.21
N PRO A 115 22.16 21.98 15.47
CA PRO A 115 21.84 23.32 14.97
C PRO A 115 20.53 23.38 14.20
N LEU A 116 20.29 22.45 13.26
CA LEU A 116 19.08 22.44 12.45
C LEU A 116 17.80 22.33 13.29
N ILE A 117 17.77 21.41 14.27
CA ILE A 117 16.60 21.21 15.14
C ILE A 117 16.32 22.48 15.95
N HIS A 118 17.36 23.10 16.48
CA HIS A 118 17.26 24.34 17.24
C HIS A 118 16.74 25.50 16.36
N ASP A 119 17.28 25.65 15.14
CA ASP A 119 16.89 26.69 14.20
C ASP A 119 15.43 26.53 13.77
N LEU A 120 15.00 25.31 13.44
CA LEU A 120 13.61 25.00 13.11
C LEU A 120 12.66 25.31 14.27
N GLY A 121 13.04 24.92 15.49
CA GLY A 121 12.29 25.23 16.69
C GLY A 121 12.14 26.73 16.90
N THR A 122 13.21 27.49 16.71
CA THR A 122 13.23 28.95 16.83
C THR A 122 12.38 29.62 15.75
N LEU A 123 12.42 29.11 14.51
CA LEU A 123 11.59 29.59 13.41
C LEU A 123 10.09 29.34 13.68
N ALA A 124 9.72 28.11 14.06
CA ALA A 124 8.34 27.78 14.43
C ALA A 124 7.84 28.65 15.58
N HIS A 125 8.68 28.87 16.59
CA HIS A 125 8.36 29.68 17.75
C HIS A 125 8.04 31.14 17.38
N ARG A 126 8.89 31.77 16.55
CA ARG A 126 8.71 33.16 16.12
C ARG A 126 7.48 33.39 15.24
N LEU A 127 6.98 32.37 14.55
CA LEU A 127 5.74 32.49 13.78
C LEU A 127 4.51 32.59 14.67
N HIS A 128 4.58 32.04 15.88
CA HIS A 128 3.48 32.13 16.84
C HIS A 128 3.62 33.31 17.81
N HIS A 129 4.85 33.74 18.10
CA HIS A 129 5.12 34.81 19.07
C HIS A 129 5.66 36.07 18.40
N PRO A 130 5.07 37.25 18.66
CA PRO A 130 5.66 38.52 18.27
C PRO A 130 7.07 38.67 18.87
N PRO A 131 8.05 39.22 18.13
CA PRO A 131 9.40 39.44 18.62
C PRO A 131 9.41 40.21 19.96
N GLY A 132 10.18 39.72 20.93
CA GLY A 132 10.32 40.38 22.24
C GLY A 132 9.23 40.08 23.26
N THR A 133 8.25 39.22 22.94
CA THR A 133 7.25 38.78 23.92
C THR A 133 7.81 37.63 24.75
N PRO A 134 7.99 37.78 26.08
CA PRO A 134 8.32 36.64 26.92
C PRO A 134 7.17 35.63 26.88
N CYS A 135 7.47 34.37 26.59
CA CYS A 135 6.51 33.29 26.59
C CYS A 135 6.95 32.20 27.56
N ALA A 136 5.99 31.44 28.09
CA ALA A 136 6.24 30.27 28.93
C ALA A 136 6.08 28.96 28.13
N CYS A 137 6.28 29.03 26.81
CA CYS A 137 6.11 27.85 25.96
C CYS A 137 7.18 26.80 26.30
N PRO A 138 6.82 25.50 26.25
CA PRO A 138 7.80 24.45 26.37
C PRO A 138 8.85 24.56 25.25
N PRO A 139 10.04 23.97 25.45
CA PRO A 139 11.05 23.93 24.41
C PRO A 139 10.51 23.23 23.15
N PRO A 140 11.05 23.54 21.96
CA PRO A 140 10.68 22.86 20.72
C PRO A 140 10.81 21.34 20.85
N GLN A 141 9.82 20.62 20.32
CA GLN A 141 9.76 19.16 20.32
C GLN A 141 10.14 18.63 18.95
N LEU A 142 11.14 17.75 18.89
CA LEU A 142 11.43 16.97 17.68
C LEU A 142 10.32 15.93 17.47
N LEU A 143 9.63 15.98 16.33
CA LEU A 143 8.57 15.04 15.99
C LEU A 143 9.08 13.91 15.09
N ALA A 144 9.98 14.23 14.15
CA ALA A 144 10.60 13.25 13.26
C ALA A 144 11.97 13.76 12.80
N ASP A 145 12.92 12.85 12.66
CA ASP A 145 14.21 13.14 12.06
C ASP A 145 14.62 12.02 11.12
N ARG A 146 14.52 12.29 9.81
CA ARG A 146 14.73 11.31 8.75
C ARG A 146 15.43 11.97 7.56
N PRO A 147 16.16 11.21 6.72
CA PRO A 147 16.90 11.78 5.58
C PRO A 147 16.02 12.60 4.61
N ASP A 148 14.75 12.23 4.49
CA ASP A 148 13.72 12.88 3.69
C ASP A 148 13.08 14.10 4.39
N GLY A 149 13.22 14.25 5.71
CA GLY A 149 12.57 15.34 6.45
C GLY A 149 12.97 15.44 7.92
N THR A 150 13.19 16.67 8.42
CA THR A 150 13.28 16.93 9.87
C THR A 150 12.09 17.80 10.29
N VAL A 151 11.32 17.34 11.28
CA VAL A 151 10.06 17.95 11.70
C VAL A 151 10.15 18.35 13.17
N VAL A 152 9.97 19.64 13.46
CA VAL A 152 10.06 20.20 14.80
C VAL A 152 8.79 21.01 15.10
N ARG A 153 8.22 20.82 16.28
CA ARG A 153 7.06 21.57 16.77
C ARG A 153 7.49 22.60 17.80
N SER A 154 6.94 23.81 17.71
CA SER A 154 6.93 24.78 18.80
C SER A 154 5.51 25.33 18.99
N GLY A 155 4.89 25.02 20.13
CA GLY A 155 3.50 25.40 20.41
C GLY A 155 2.53 24.85 19.34
N PRO A 156 1.73 25.71 18.67
CA PRO A 156 0.80 25.29 17.61
C PRO A 156 1.43 25.22 16.21
N VAL A 157 2.73 25.49 16.07
CA VAL A 157 3.41 25.54 14.77
C VAL A 157 4.35 24.34 14.62
N VAL A 158 4.32 23.71 13.46
CA VAL A 158 5.25 22.67 13.02
C VAL A 158 6.13 23.22 11.90
N ALA A 159 7.44 23.19 12.07
CA ALA A 159 8.41 23.46 11.03
C ALA A 159 8.94 22.14 10.46
N LYS A 160 8.92 22.01 9.13
CA LYS A 160 9.47 20.87 8.41
C LYS A 160 10.57 21.35 7.48
N ALA A 161 11.80 20.87 7.71
CA ALA A 161 12.87 20.92 6.73
C ALA A 161 12.75 19.72 5.78
N HIS A 162 12.58 19.98 4.49
CA HIS A 162 12.50 18.98 3.42
C HIS A 162 13.88 18.44 3.05
N ALA A 163 13.96 17.29 2.38
CA ALA A 163 15.23 16.74 1.91
C ALA A 163 16.08 17.78 1.16
N ALA A 164 17.41 17.76 1.34
CA ALA A 164 18.30 18.76 0.75
C ALA A 164 18.31 18.75 -0.78
N ASP A 165 18.04 17.59 -1.38
CA ASP A 165 17.93 17.34 -2.81
C ASP A 165 16.49 17.49 -3.34
N SER A 166 15.57 18.03 -2.54
CA SER A 166 14.19 18.26 -2.98
C SER A 166 14.15 19.25 -4.15
N ASP A 167 13.53 18.82 -5.24
CA ASP A 167 13.15 19.70 -6.35
C ASP A 167 12.21 20.81 -5.84
N ARG A 168 12.68 22.06 -5.94
CA ARG A 168 11.97 23.22 -5.39
C ARG A 168 10.70 23.56 -6.15
N GLU A 169 10.65 23.33 -7.46
CA GLU A 169 9.48 23.61 -8.28
C GLU A 169 8.40 22.55 -8.01
N ALA A 170 8.79 21.27 -7.97
CA ALA A 170 7.89 20.19 -7.60
C ALA A 170 7.34 20.35 -6.17
N LEU A 171 8.19 20.77 -5.23
CA LEU A 171 7.77 21.06 -3.86
C LEU A 171 6.79 22.24 -3.81
N ALA A 172 7.08 23.33 -4.53
CA ALA A 172 6.18 24.49 -4.59
C ALA A 172 4.79 24.11 -5.16
N ALA A 173 4.74 23.30 -6.22
CA ALA A 173 3.48 22.81 -6.79
C ALA A 173 2.66 21.98 -5.79
N ARG A 174 3.31 21.15 -4.97
CA ARG A 174 2.66 20.35 -3.91
C ARG A 174 2.19 21.19 -2.72
N LEU A 175 2.92 22.23 -2.36
CA LEU A 175 2.49 23.18 -1.34
C LEU A 175 1.29 24.01 -1.82
N ALA A 176 1.30 24.42 -3.09
CA ALA A 176 0.16 25.09 -3.70
C ALA A 176 -1.09 24.18 -3.73
N LEU A 177 -0.90 22.89 -4.01
CA LEU A 177 -1.96 21.88 -3.90
C LEU A 177 -2.56 21.81 -2.49
N ALA A 178 -1.73 21.75 -1.44
CA ALA A 178 -2.22 21.71 -0.06
C ALA A 178 -3.05 22.95 0.35
N SER A 179 -2.81 24.09 -0.31
CA SER A 179 -3.55 25.35 -0.10
C SER A 179 -4.74 25.53 -1.04
N ALA A 180 -5.00 24.59 -1.97
CA ALA A 180 -6.04 24.74 -2.98
C ALA A 180 -7.44 24.69 -2.34
N PRO A 181 -8.36 25.61 -2.69
CA PRO A 181 -9.72 25.64 -2.13
C PRO A 181 -10.48 24.31 -2.27
N GLU A 182 -10.29 23.61 -3.39
CA GLU A 182 -10.90 22.31 -3.70
C GLU A 182 -10.47 21.20 -2.72
N LEU A 183 -9.32 21.38 -2.06
CA LEU A 183 -8.74 20.42 -1.12
C LEU A 183 -8.98 20.81 0.35
N THR A 184 -9.80 21.85 0.58
CA THR A 184 -10.25 22.23 1.92
C THR A 184 -11.00 21.08 2.59
N GLY A 185 -10.59 20.76 3.82
CA GLY A 185 -11.15 19.63 4.55
C GLY A 185 -10.70 18.26 4.02
N ILE A 186 -9.67 18.23 3.17
CA ILE A 186 -8.98 17.01 2.72
C ILE A 186 -7.52 17.08 3.16
N LEU A 187 -6.80 18.13 2.74
CA LEU A 187 -5.42 18.39 3.14
C LEU A 187 -5.38 19.48 4.21
N LEU A 188 -4.44 19.38 5.14
CA LEU A 188 -4.12 20.48 6.04
C LEU A 188 -3.29 21.51 5.26
N PRO A 189 -3.69 22.80 5.15
CA PRO A 189 -2.90 23.78 4.43
C PRO A 189 -1.67 24.24 5.24
N PRO A 190 -0.54 24.57 4.58
CA PRO A 190 0.61 25.18 5.24
C PRO A 190 0.27 26.60 5.72
N LEU A 191 1.01 27.06 6.74
CA LEU A 191 0.92 28.43 7.23
C LEU A 191 1.54 29.40 6.21
N SER A 192 0.83 30.49 5.92
CA SER A 192 1.38 31.59 5.13
C SER A 192 2.42 32.35 5.94
N THR A 193 3.63 32.50 5.41
CA THR A 193 4.68 33.32 6.04
C THR A 193 4.72 34.69 5.37
N PRO A 194 4.48 35.79 6.11
CA PRO A 194 4.69 37.14 5.58
C PRO A 194 6.21 37.36 5.43
N ASP A 195 6.70 37.26 4.19
CA ASP A 195 8.05 37.64 3.73
C ASP A 195 9.22 37.47 4.72
N THR A 196 10.00 36.40 4.57
CA THR A 196 11.46 36.54 4.46
C THR A 196 12.11 35.32 3.79
N PRO A 197 12.88 35.47 2.70
CA PRO A 197 13.97 34.55 2.41
C PRO A 197 15.06 34.77 3.47
N GLY A 198 14.93 34.09 4.60
CA GLY A 198 15.89 34.14 5.69
C GLY A 198 16.83 32.94 5.65
N THR A 199 17.82 32.98 4.76
CA THR A 199 19.07 32.22 4.93
C THR A 199 19.79 32.73 6.18
N ALA A 200 19.38 32.24 7.35
CA ALA A 200 20.14 32.40 8.58
C ALA A 200 20.45 30.99 9.07
N GLY A 201 21.67 30.52 8.79
CA GLY A 201 22.21 29.24 9.29
C GLY A 201 21.90 27.97 8.47
N THR A 202 20.81 27.91 7.72
CA THR A 202 20.27 26.65 7.14
C THR A 202 20.46 26.51 5.60
N ALA A 203 21.67 26.74 5.09
CA ALA A 203 21.92 26.89 3.65
C ALA A 203 21.69 25.66 2.72
N LEU A 204 20.99 24.60 3.11
CA LEU A 204 20.84 23.41 2.25
C LEU A 204 19.44 22.80 2.09
N ARG A 205 18.45 23.11 2.97
CA ARG A 205 17.14 22.43 2.95
C ARG A 205 15.98 23.42 2.84
N PRO A 206 14.99 23.21 1.94
CA PRO A 206 13.74 23.98 1.95
C PRO A 206 12.99 23.78 3.28
N VAL A 207 12.38 24.84 3.83
CA VAL A 207 11.61 24.78 5.09
C VAL A 207 10.18 25.26 4.87
N THR A 208 9.22 24.57 5.49
CA THR A 208 7.79 24.90 5.46
C THR A 208 7.19 24.86 6.86
N PHE A 209 6.06 25.55 7.05
CA PHE A 209 5.40 25.68 8.33
C PHE A 209 3.94 25.24 8.23
N TRP A 210 3.45 24.57 9.26
CA TRP A 210 2.13 23.94 9.28
C TRP A 210 1.47 24.14 10.66
N PRO A 211 0.13 24.20 10.72
CA PRO A 211 -0.56 24.05 11.99
C PRO A 211 -0.26 22.68 12.61
N TYR A 212 -0.16 22.61 13.93
CA TYR A 212 -0.10 21.32 14.62
C TYR A 212 -1.48 20.67 14.66
N GLY A 213 -1.58 19.44 14.17
CA GLY A 213 -2.71 18.55 14.38
C GLY A 213 -2.31 17.34 15.23
N VAL A 214 -3.28 16.70 15.88
CA VAL A 214 -3.04 15.50 16.68
C VAL A 214 -2.99 14.28 15.75
N PRO A 215 -1.85 13.56 15.63
CA PRO A 215 -1.75 12.39 14.78
C PRO A 215 -2.52 11.20 15.37
N VAL A 216 -2.71 10.16 14.56
CA VAL A 216 -3.12 8.83 15.06
C VAL A 216 -2.11 8.36 16.11
N ASP A 217 -2.58 7.82 17.25
CA ASP A 217 -1.69 7.30 18.28
C ASP A 217 -1.10 5.96 17.83
N PRO A 218 0.22 5.85 17.62
CA PRO A 218 0.85 4.60 17.18
C PRO A 218 0.75 3.47 18.23
N ARG A 219 0.38 3.79 19.47
CA ARG A 219 0.23 2.82 20.56
C ARG A 219 -1.19 2.23 20.64
N ASP A 220 -2.11 2.76 19.86
CA ASP A 220 -3.50 2.32 19.77
C ASP A 220 -3.90 2.12 18.30
N PRO A 221 -3.31 1.12 17.61
CA PRO A 221 -3.56 0.89 16.19
C PRO A 221 -5.02 0.51 15.90
N ASP A 222 -5.73 -0.07 16.87
CA ASP A 222 -7.15 -0.42 16.75
C ASP A 222 -8.04 0.83 16.68
N ALA A 223 -7.54 1.98 17.15
CA ALA A 223 -8.20 3.27 16.99
C ALA A 223 -7.88 3.95 15.65
N ALA A 224 -7.21 3.27 14.72
CA ALA A 224 -6.90 3.78 13.39
C ALA A 224 -8.19 4.25 12.68
N PRO A 225 -8.22 5.49 12.15
CA PRO A 225 -9.43 6.06 11.57
C PRO A 225 -9.64 5.58 10.12
N TRP A 226 -9.68 4.26 9.89
CA TRP A 226 -9.72 3.64 8.56
C TRP A 226 -10.84 4.19 7.66
N ALA A 227 -12.06 4.27 8.17
CA ALA A 227 -13.19 4.82 7.42
C ALA A 227 -12.97 6.30 7.04
N ALA A 228 -12.43 7.12 7.95
CA ALA A 228 -12.17 8.53 7.65
C ALA A 228 -11.01 8.70 6.65
N ALA A 229 -9.96 7.88 6.79
CA ALA A 229 -8.85 7.84 5.84
C ALA A 229 -9.34 7.48 4.43
N ALA A 230 -10.17 6.45 4.30
CA ALA A 230 -10.79 6.05 3.06
C ALA A 230 -11.61 7.17 2.40
N VAL A 231 -12.45 7.87 3.18
CA VAL A 231 -13.24 9.01 2.69
C VAL A 231 -12.34 10.15 2.22
N LEU A 232 -11.27 10.47 2.94
CA LEU A 232 -10.31 11.51 2.54
C LEU A 232 -9.61 11.17 1.22
N LEU A 233 -9.15 9.93 1.06
CA LEU A 233 -8.55 9.45 -0.20
C LEU A 233 -9.53 9.50 -1.36
N ALA A 234 -10.76 9.01 -1.17
CA ALA A 234 -11.78 9.05 -2.23
C ALA A 234 -12.04 10.49 -2.68
N ARG A 235 -12.15 11.43 -1.74
CA ARG A 235 -12.32 12.86 -2.05
C ARG A 235 -11.08 13.44 -2.77
N LEU A 236 -9.87 13.09 -2.33
CA LEU A 236 -8.63 13.48 -2.99
C LEU A 236 -8.61 13.00 -4.45
N HIS A 237 -8.85 11.72 -4.68
CA HIS A 237 -8.78 11.11 -6.01
C HIS A 237 -9.86 11.59 -6.98
N ARG A 238 -11.00 12.05 -6.46
CA ARG A 238 -12.07 12.67 -7.25
C ARG A 238 -11.78 14.12 -7.63
N THR A 239 -10.79 14.75 -6.99
CA THR A 239 -10.40 16.12 -7.31
C THR A 239 -9.58 16.14 -8.60
N ALA A 240 -9.98 16.99 -9.54
CA ALA A 240 -9.23 17.15 -10.78
C ALA A 240 -7.82 17.68 -10.46
N PRO A 241 -6.74 16.99 -10.90
CA PRO A 241 -5.40 17.44 -10.56
C PRO A 241 -5.10 18.78 -11.26
N PRO A 242 -4.59 19.81 -10.55
CA PRO A 242 -4.25 21.09 -11.16
C PRO A 242 -3.01 20.93 -12.07
N PRO A 243 -2.92 21.63 -13.22
CA PRO A 243 -1.70 21.70 -14.02
C PRO A 243 -0.85 22.96 -13.70
N PRO A 244 0.50 22.89 -13.69
CA PRO A 244 1.34 21.68 -13.74
C PRO A 244 1.46 21.02 -12.35
N LEU A 245 1.35 19.69 -12.30
CA LEU A 245 1.56 18.91 -11.07
C LEU A 245 2.49 17.74 -11.41
N PRO A 246 3.58 17.52 -10.66
CA PRO A 246 4.49 16.40 -10.88
C PRO A 246 3.78 15.05 -10.70
N PRO A 247 4.36 13.94 -11.21
CA PRO A 247 3.85 12.62 -10.91
C PRO A 247 3.92 12.32 -9.41
N MET A 248 2.98 11.53 -8.92
CA MET A 248 3.07 10.96 -7.57
C MET A 248 4.26 10.01 -7.48
N ARG A 249 4.81 9.83 -6.28
CA ARG A 249 6.13 9.19 -6.10
C ARG A 249 6.11 7.71 -5.73
N GLY A 250 4.95 7.07 -5.57
CA GLY A 250 4.80 5.66 -5.18
C GLY A 250 5.77 4.69 -5.90
N PRO A 251 5.72 4.56 -7.25
CA PRO A 251 6.62 3.69 -8.01
C PRO A 251 8.10 3.99 -7.79
N VAL A 252 8.46 5.28 -7.76
CA VAL A 252 9.85 5.72 -7.56
C VAL A 252 10.33 5.43 -6.15
N LYS A 253 9.46 5.51 -5.13
CA LYS A 253 9.80 5.13 -3.75
C LYS A 253 10.04 3.63 -3.63
N ALA A 254 9.21 2.80 -4.26
CA ALA A 254 9.42 1.36 -4.29
C ALA A 254 10.76 1.01 -4.95
N ALA A 255 11.07 1.61 -6.11
CA ALA A 255 12.35 1.40 -6.79
C ALA A 255 13.55 1.84 -5.95
N ARG A 256 13.45 3.01 -5.28
CA ARG A 256 14.50 3.51 -4.37
C ARG A 256 14.70 2.60 -3.16
N ALA A 257 13.63 2.04 -2.59
CA ALA A 257 13.73 1.09 -1.48
C ALA A 257 14.51 -0.16 -1.88
N VAL A 258 14.17 -0.75 -3.03
CA VAL A 258 14.87 -1.93 -3.57
C VAL A 258 16.34 -1.61 -3.86
N ALA A 259 16.64 -0.48 -4.48
CA ALA A 259 18.02 -0.08 -4.75
C ALA A 259 18.84 0.11 -3.46
N ARG A 260 18.25 0.72 -2.42
CA ARG A 260 18.89 0.90 -1.11
C ARG A 260 19.15 -0.43 -0.42
N MET A 261 18.20 -1.36 -0.44
CA MET A 261 18.39 -2.72 0.09
C MET A 261 19.58 -3.42 -0.58
N ILE A 262 19.65 -3.39 -1.91
CA ILE A 262 20.74 -4.03 -2.67
C ILE A 262 22.09 -3.41 -2.31
N ALA A 263 22.14 -2.09 -2.15
CA ALA A 263 23.36 -1.39 -1.75
C ALA A 263 23.79 -1.72 -0.32
N ALA A 264 22.83 -1.93 0.60
CA ALA A 264 23.09 -2.25 2.00
C ALA A 264 23.54 -3.71 2.22
N LEU A 265 23.06 -4.64 1.38
CA LEU A 265 23.27 -6.08 1.51
C LEU A 265 23.84 -6.70 0.21
N PRO A 266 25.06 -6.30 -0.22
CA PRO A 266 25.63 -6.76 -1.48
C PRO A 266 25.97 -8.26 -1.44
N GLY A 267 25.26 -9.05 -2.26
CA GLY A 267 25.50 -10.50 -2.38
C GLY A 267 24.89 -11.35 -1.26
N ASP A 268 24.08 -10.76 -0.38
CA ASP A 268 23.37 -11.48 0.68
C ASP A 268 22.20 -12.29 0.09
N GLY A 269 22.01 -13.53 0.53
CA GLY A 269 20.87 -14.37 0.11
C GLY A 269 19.51 -13.84 0.57
N ALA A 270 19.46 -13.05 1.65
CA ALA A 270 18.23 -12.51 2.23
C ALA A 270 17.49 -11.56 1.26
N VAL A 271 18.18 -10.94 0.29
CA VAL A 271 17.53 -10.05 -0.69
C VAL A 271 16.84 -10.81 -1.82
N LEU A 272 17.13 -12.11 -2.01
CA LEU A 272 16.68 -12.88 -3.17
C LEU A 272 15.15 -12.95 -3.32
N PRO A 273 14.36 -13.21 -2.25
CA PRO A 273 12.89 -13.21 -2.36
C PRO A 273 12.34 -11.85 -2.79
N VAL A 274 12.86 -10.76 -2.21
CA VAL A 274 12.44 -9.39 -2.51
C VAL A 274 12.79 -9.01 -3.95
N GLN A 275 13.99 -9.34 -4.42
CA GLN A 275 14.40 -9.12 -5.80
C GLN A 275 13.60 -9.94 -6.81
N ALA A 276 13.25 -11.18 -6.48
CA ALA A 276 12.42 -12.02 -7.35
C ALA A 276 10.99 -11.45 -7.46
N ALA A 277 10.40 -11.06 -6.33
CA ALA A 277 9.10 -10.39 -6.31
C ALA A 277 9.10 -9.07 -7.09
N TRP A 278 10.14 -8.23 -6.92
CA TRP A 278 10.32 -6.99 -7.68
C TRP A 278 10.35 -7.24 -9.19
N ARG A 279 11.13 -8.23 -9.64
CA ARG A 279 11.23 -8.60 -11.06
C ARG A 279 9.92 -9.14 -11.64
N ALA A 280 9.07 -9.74 -10.82
CA ALA A 280 7.76 -10.24 -11.24
C ALA A 280 6.71 -9.13 -11.47
N LEU A 281 6.95 -7.91 -10.99
CA LEU A 281 6.04 -6.78 -11.22
C LEU A 281 6.07 -6.32 -12.69
N PRO A 282 5.06 -5.59 -13.18
CA PRO A 282 5.16 -4.93 -14.48
C PRO A 282 6.13 -3.74 -14.45
N ALA A 283 6.76 -3.44 -15.58
CA ALA A 283 7.76 -2.37 -15.70
C ALA A 283 7.26 -0.99 -15.24
N TRP A 284 5.98 -0.67 -15.48
CA TRP A 284 5.42 0.61 -15.04
C TRP A 284 5.34 0.75 -13.51
N ALA A 285 5.09 -0.35 -12.79
CA ALA A 285 5.07 -0.36 -11.33
C ALA A 285 6.48 -0.23 -10.75
N ARG A 286 7.50 -0.63 -11.54
CA ARG A 286 8.91 -0.43 -11.21
C ARG A 286 9.46 0.96 -11.55
N GLY A 287 8.65 1.84 -12.14
CA GLY A 287 9.10 3.14 -12.63
C GLY A 287 9.98 3.07 -13.89
N GLU A 288 9.98 1.93 -14.60
CA GLU A 288 10.75 1.70 -15.82
C GLU A 288 9.97 2.02 -17.11
N ALA A 289 8.64 2.15 -17.00
CA ALA A 289 7.74 2.48 -18.10
C ALA A 289 6.60 3.40 -17.65
N ALA A 290 5.90 4.01 -18.60
CA ALA A 290 4.72 4.82 -18.29
C ALA A 290 3.57 3.94 -17.76
N PRO A 291 2.82 4.40 -16.75
CA PRO A 291 1.63 3.69 -16.26
C PRO A 291 0.50 3.68 -17.30
N PRO A 292 -0.45 2.72 -17.20
CA PRO A 292 -1.63 2.68 -18.06
C PRO A 292 -2.39 4.02 -18.04
N ALA A 293 -2.67 4.58 -19.22
CA ALA A 293 -3.27 5.91 -19.37
C ALA A 293 -4.63 6.06 -18.66
N ALA A 294 -5.44 5.00 -18.66
CA ALA A 294 -6.74 4.97 -17.99
C ALA A 294 -6.63 5.16 -16.46
N ARG A 295 -5.44 4.97 -15.89
CA ARG A 295 -5.20 4.97 -14.45
C ARG A 295 -4.27 6.08 -13.99
N SER A 296 -3.62 6.83 -14.86
CA SER A 296 -2.57 7.78 -14.46
C SER A 296 -3.00 9.24 -14.31
N GLY A 297 -4.30 9.51 -14.49
CA GLY A 297 -4.87 10.86 -14.53
C GLY A 297 -5.37 11.42 -13.21
N PHE A 298 -5.24 10.69 -12.10
CA PHE A 298 -5.83 11.07 -10.81
C PHE A 298 -4.86 11.84 -9.93
N LEU A 299 -5.41 12.64 -9.01
CA LEU A 299 -4.63 13.24 -7.95
C LEU A 299 -4.42 12.20 -6.84
N CYS A 300 -3.17 11.93 -6.48
CA CYS A 300 -2.80 10.94 -5.47
C CYS A 300 -1.94 11.56 -4.37
N HIS A 301 -2.01 11.00 -3.17
CA HIS A 301 -1.16 11.32 -2.03
C HIS A 301 0.27 10.80 -2.23
N GLY A 302 0.43 9.60 -2.79
CA GLY A 302 1.68 9.02 -3.26
C GLY A 302 2.48 8.20 -2.25
N ASP A 303 2.18 8.29 -0.95
CA ASP A 303 2.76 7.43 0.11
C ASP A 303 1.95 7.44 1.41
N LEU A 304 0.64 7.19 1.34
CA LEU A 304 -0.22 7.21 2.54
C LEU A 304 0.26 6.22 3.62
N HIS A 305 0.34 6.68 4.87
CA HIS A 305 0.38 5.84 6.09
C HIS A 305 -0.39 6.52 7.24
N LEU A 306 -0.75 5.80 8.32
CA LEU A 306 -1.63 6.35 9.37
C LEU A 306 -1.04 7.57 10.09
N GLY A 307 0.28 7.63 10.24
CA GLY A 307 1.00 8.81 10.75
C GLY A 307 0.87 10.09 9.90
N GLN A 308 0.26 10.03 8.71
CA GLN A 308 -0.05 11.19 7.86
C GLN A 308 -1.50 11.66 7.98
N LEU A 309 -2.25 11.16 8.97
CA LEU A 309 -3.54 11.69 9.35
C LEU A 309 -3.41 12.48 10.64
N VAL A 310 -3.98 13.68 10.66
CA VAL A 310 -4.05 14.52 11.86
C VAL A 310 -5.44 15.09 12.08
N ARG A 311 -5.85 15.24 13.35
CA ARG A 311 -7.02 16.02 13.73
C ARG A 311 -6.66 17.49 13.85
N HIS A 312 -7.36 18.34 13.10
CA HIS A 312 -7.17 19.78 13.19
C HIS A 312 -8.49 20.55 13.01
N PRO A 313 -8.81 21.55 13.87
CA PRO A 313 -8.01 21.98 15.03
C PRO A 313 -7.95 20.91 16.12
N ALA A 314 -6.82 20.83 16.83
CA ALA A 314 -6.63 19.86 17.90
C ALA A 314 -7.57 20.13 19.11
N PRO A 315 -8.00 19.11 19.87
CA PRO A 315 -7.80 17.68 19.63
C PRO A 315 -8.92 17.04 18.81
N ASP A 316 -10.10 17.68 18.71
CA ASP A 316 -11.34 17.05 18.25
C ASP A 316 -11.75 17.41 16.81
N GLY A 317 -10.91 18.15 16.09
CA GLY A 317 -11.16 18.53 14.71
C GLY A 317 -11.30 17.33 13.76
N PRO A 318 -11.77 17.59 12.52
CA PRO A 318 -11.82 16.57 11.49
C PRO A 318 -10.42 16.04 11.18
N TRP A 319 -10.38 14.80 10.69
CA TRP A 319 -9.17 14.22 10.11
C TRP A 319 -8.82 14.94 8.81
N LEU A 320 -7.52 15.22 8.63
CA LEU A 320 -6.93 15.79 7.43
C LEU A 320 -5.66 15.02 7.08
N LEU A 321 -5.34 14.98 5.80
CA LEU A 321 -4.09 14.45 5.27
C LEU A 321 -2.98 15.50 5.38
N ILE A 322 -1.76 15.04 5.70
CA ILE A 322 -0.52 15.83 5.73
C ILE A 322 0.56 15.13 4.91
N ASP A 323 1.72 15.78 4.76
CA ASP A 323 2.91 15.21 4.09
C ASP A 323 2.76 15.04 2.56
N VAL A 324 2.42 16.14 1.89
CA VAL A 324 2.17 16.21 0.44
C VAL A 324 3.43 16.05 -0.45
N ASP A 325 4.59 15.70 0.11
CA ASP A 325 5.87 15.64 -0.60
C ASP A 325 5.91 14.62 -1.73
N ASP A 326 5.05 13.60 -1.65
CA ASP A 326 4.93 12.53 -2.63
C ASP A 326 3.68 12.64 -3.49
N ALA A 327 2.86 13.66 -3.23
CA ALA A 327 1.61 13.89 -3.93
C ALA A 327 1.84 14.27 -5.40
N GLY A 328 0.89 13.91 -6.25
CA GLY A 328 1.01 14.18 -7.67
C GLY A 328 -0.02 13.47 -8.53
N ARG A 329 0.18 13.53 -9.85
CA ARG A 329 -0.63 12.77 -10.80
C ARG A 329 -0.23 11.29 -10.80
N GLY A 330 -1.18 10.38 -10.74
CA GLY A 330 -0.89 8.97 -10.85
C GLY A 330 -2.09 8.06 -10.71
N ASP A 331 -1.78 6.81 -10.35
CA ASP A 331 -2.75 5.75 -10.14
C ASP A 331 -3.19 5.69 -8.67
N PRO A 332 -4.48 5.93 -8.37
CA PRO A 332 -4.98 6.03 -7.01
C PRO A 332 -4.94 4.70 -6.26
N ALA A 333 -4.71 3.56 -6.92
CA ALA A 333 -4.47 2.30 -6.22
C ALA A 333 -3.19 2.31 -5.38
N TRP A 334 -2.22 3.19 -5.68
CA TRP A 334 -1.02 3.33 -4.84
C TRP A 334 -1.33 3.88 -3.46
N ASP A 335 -2.36 4.71 -3.30
CA ASP A 335 -2.78 5.21 -2.00
C ASP A 335 -3.58 4.17 -1.20
N LEU A 336 -4.13 3.15 -1.87
CA LEU A 336 -4.80 2.00 -1.24
C LEU A 336 -3.83 0.82 -1.03
N ALA A 337 -2.61 0.90 -1.55
CA ALA A 337 -1.67 -0.21 -1.57
C ALA A 337 -1.31 -0.69 -0.17
N ARG A 338 -1.23 0.20 0.82
CA ARG A 338 -0.85 -0.15 2.20
C ARG A 338 -1.86 -1.02 2.91
N PRO A 339 -3.12 -0.58 3.08
CA PRO A 339 -4.13 -1.44 3.66
C PRO A 339 -4.34 -2.72 2.83
N ALA A 340 -4.25 -2.65 1.50
CA ALA A 340 -4.38 -3.84 0.64
C ALA A 340 -3.23 -4.84 0.85
N ALA A 341 -1.99 -4.37 0.90
CA ALA A 341 -0.81 -5.22 1.13
C ALA A 341 -0.85 -5.86 2.52
N TRP A 342 -1.26 -5.11 3.54
CA TRP A 342 -1.40 -5.64 4.90
C TRP A 342 -2.50 -6.67 5.00
N TYR A 343 -3.65 -6.43 4.37
CA TYR A 343 -4.72 -7.42 4.30
C TYR A 343 -4.28 -8.69 3.58
N ALA A 344 -3.61 -8.57 2.42
CA ALA A 344 -3.07 -9.71 1.68
C ALA A 344 -1.98 -10.49 2.46
N ALA A 345 -1.23 -9.81 3.33
CA ALA A 345 -0.22 -10.41 4.19
C ALA A 345 -0.79 -11.03 5.47
N GLY A 346 -2.08 -10.82 5.78
CA GLY A 346 -2.71 -11.25 7.03
C GLY A 346 -2.39 -10.35 8.23
N VAL A 347 -1.94 -9.12 7.98
CA VAL A 347 -1.57 -8.11 8.99
C VAL A 347 -2.77 -7.24 9.36
N LEU A 348 -3.56 -6.82 8.36
CA LEU A 348 -4.76 -6.02 8.59
C LEU A 348 -5.94 -6.96 8.80
N ALA A 349 -6.69 -6.74 9.89
CA ALA A 349 -7.86 -7.54 10.19
C ALA A 349 -8.92 -7.40 9.08
N PRO A 350 -9.64 -8.48 8.71
CA PRO A 350 -10.62 -8.44 7.63
C PRO A 350 -11.71 -7.37 7.81
N GLN A 351 -12.15 -7.15 9.06
CA GLN A 351 -13.16 -6.13 9.37
C GLN A 351 -12.68 -4.71 9.05
N ASP A 352 -11.41 -4.40 9.31
CA ASP A 352 -10.85 -3.07 9.06
C ASP A 352 -10.62 -2.84 7.57
N TRP A 353 -10.18 -3.88 6.86
CA TRP A 353 -10.08 -3.85 5.41
C TRP A 353 -11.44 -3.60 4.75
N LEU A 354 -12.48 -4.32 5.16
CA LEU A 354 -13.84 -4.16 4.64
C LEU A 354 -14.39 -2.77 4.99
N LEU A 355 -14.21 -2.30 6.23
CA LEU A 355 -14.63 -0.96 6.65
C LEU A 355 -13.96 0.13 5.80
N PHE A 356 -12.65 0.03 5.57
CA PHE A 356 -11.91 0.94 4.71
C PHE A 356 -12.44 0.92 3.27
N LEU A 357 -12.58 -0.27 2.68
CA LEU A 357 -13.00 -0.44 1.30
C LEU A 357 -14.43 0.06 1.06
N ASP A 358 -15.35 -0.24 1.96
CA ASP A 358 -16.76 0.18 1.88
C ASP A 358 -16.88 1.69 2.04
N ALA A 359 -16.13 2.30 2.97
CA ALA A 359 -16.10 3.76 3.12
C ALA A 359 -15.53 4.45 1.88
N TYR A 360 -14.48 3.88 1.27
CA TYR A 360 -13.87 4.41 0.05
C TYR A 360 -14.84 4.37 -1.13
N ARG A 361 -15.49 3.22 -1.34
CA ARG A 361 -16.51 3.01 -2.38
C ARG A 361 -17.71 3.93 -2.19
N SER A 362 -18.23 4.02 -0.97
CA SER A 362 -19.36 4.88 -0.62
C SER A 362 -19.07 6.36 -0.87
N ALA A 363 -17.81 6.79 -0.72
CA ALA A 363 -17.38 8.14 -1.05
C ALA A 363 -17.11 8.38 -2.56
N GLY A 364 -17.29 7.35 -3.39
CA GLY A 364 -17.11 7.39 -4.85
C GLY A 364 -15.66 7.31 -5.31
N GLY A 365 -14.80 6.65 -4.53
CA GLY A 365 -13.37 6.53 -4.84
C GLY A 365 -13.11 5.76 -6.14
N PRO A 366 -12.29 6.29 -7.08
CA PRO A 366 -12.16 5.74 -8.43
C PRO A 366 -11.11 4.62 -8.57
N ALA A 367 -10.35 4.28 -7.51
CA ALA A 367 -9.28 3.28 -7.62
C ALA A 367 -9.78 1.84 -7.81
N VAL A 368 -11.03 1.56 -7.42
CA VAL A 368 -11.64 0.24 -7.46
C VAL A 368 -13.06 0.33 -8.01
N PRO A 369 -13.62 -0.76 -8.55
CA PRO A 369 -15.03 -0.80 -8.91
C PRO A 369 -15.92 -0.48 -7.70
N ALA A 370 -17.07 0.14 -7.96
CA ALA A 370 -18.08 0.42 -6.94
C ALA A 370 -18.57 -0.86 -6.25
N GLU A 371 -18.64 -1.97 -6.99
CA GLU A 371 -19.05 -3.29 -6.52
C GLU A 371 -18.15 -4.39 -7.09
N GLY A 372 -18.07 -5.53 -6.40
CA GLY A 372 -17.32 -6.70 -6.85
C GLY A 372 -15.86 -6.74 -6.37
N ASP A 373 -15.02 -7.49 -7.09
CA ASP A 373 -13.63 -7.75 -6.70
C ASP A 373 -12.72 -6.52 -6.92
N PRO A 374 -12.08 -5.97 -5.86
CA PRO A 374 -11.14 -4.86 -6.00
C PRO A 374 -9.76 -5.28 -6.52
N TRP A 375 -9.39 -6.56 -6.42
CA TRP A 375 -8.03 -7.05 -6.65
C TRP A 375 -7.48 -6.84 -8.06
N PRO A 376 -8.27 -6.96 -9.15
CA PRO A 376 -7.79 -6.62 -10.48
C PRO A 376 -7.21 -5.21 -10.57
N GLN A 377 -7.69 -4.28 -9.72
CA GLN A 377 -7.15 -2.94 -9.67
C GLN A 377 -6.02 -2.74 -8.64
N LEU A 378 -6.01 -3.51 -7.55
CA LEU A 378 -5.10 -3.32 -6.43
C LEU A 378 -3.85 -4.20 -6.44
N ASP A 379 -3.88 -5.38 -7.08
CA ASP A 379 -2.84 -6.42 -6.96
C ASP A 379 -1.42 -5.87 -7.18
N VAL A 380 -1.21 -5.17 -8.29
CA VAL A 380 0.12 -4.67 -8.64
C VAL A 380 0.65 -3.67 -7.62
N ALA A 381 -0.19 -2.73 -7.17
CA ALA A 381 0.22 -1.71 -6.21
C ALA A 381 0.47 -2.32 -4.82
N ALA A 382 -0.40 -3.25 -4.39
CA ALA A 382 -0.25 -3.98 -3.14
C ALA A 382 1.07 -4.78 -3.12
N ARG A 383 1.34 -5.56 -4.16
CA ARG A 383 2.60 -6.32 -4.30
C ARG A 383 3.83 -5.42 -4.33
N ALA A 384 3.75 -4.30 -5.06
CA ALA A 384 4.85 -3.33 -5.10
C ALA A 384 5.14 -2.74 -3.72
N LEU A 385 4.10 -2.47 -2.92
CA LEU A 385 4.29 -1.98 -1.57
C LEU A 385 4.76 -3.05 -0.58
N THR A 386 4.34 -4.31 -0.73
CA THR A 386 4.93 -5.44 0.02
C THR A 386 6.44 -5.51 -0.23
N VAL A 387 6.85 -5.42 -1.50
CA VAL A 387 8.27 -5.39 -1.89
C VAL A 387 8.98 -4.17 -1.31
N GLN A 388 8.38 -2.98 -1.40
CA GLN A 388 8.95 -1.76 -0.82
C GLN A 388 9.17 -1.93 0.69
N THR A 389 8.18 -2.48 1.41
CA THR A 389 8.21 -2.64 2.86
C THR A 389 9.30 -3.63 3.28
N ALA A 390 9.37 -4.79 2.63
CA ALA A 390 10.42 -5.78 2.86
C ALA A 390 11.83 -5.22 2.54
N ALA A 391 11.96 -4.44 1.46
CA ALA A 391 13.23 -3.82 1.09
C ALA A 391 13.69 -2.77 2.11
N VAL A 392 12.78 -1.93 2.59
CA VAL A 392 13.08 -0.96 3.66
C VAL A 392 13.48 -1.68 4.95
N ALA A 393 12.74 -2.73 5.34
CA ALA A 393 13.04 -3.52 6.52
C ALA A 393 14.46 -4.11 6.48
N LEU A 394 14.80 -4.79 5.38
CA LEU A 394 16.14 -5.38 5.21
C LEU A 394 17.26 -4.32 5.21
N ALA A 395 17.05 -3.19 4.54
CA ALA A 395 18.02 -2.09 4.55
C ALA A 395 18.25 -1.51 5.97
N LYS A 396 17.17 -1.37 6.75
CA LYS A 396 17.24 -0.91 8.15
C LYS A 396 17.93 -1.94 9.04
N CYS A 397 17.54 -3.20 8.94
CA CYS A 397 18.16 -4.31 9.66
C CYS A 397 19.68 -4.33 9.44
N ALA A 398 20.11 -4.17 8.19
CA ALA A 398 21.53 -4.11 7.83
C ALA A 398 22.24 -2.89 8.46
N ALA A 399 21.61 -1.71 8.43
CA ALA A 399 22.18 -0.49 9.01
C ALA A 399 22.30 -0.56 10.55
N GLU A 400 21.36 -1.24 11.20
CA GLU A 400 21.28 -1.37 12.65
C GLU A 400 22.00 -2.63 13.19
N GLY A 401 22.43 -3.54 12.30
CA GLY A 401 23.05 -4.80 12.69
C GLY A 401 22.09 -5.75 13.41
N ARG A 402 20.79 -5.71 13.08
CA ARG A 402 19.75 -6.56 13.68
C ARG A 402 19.12 -7.48 12.64
N VAL A 403 18.37 -8.46 13.12
CA VAL A 403 17.49 -9.29 12.28
C VAL A 403 16.11 -8.65 12.13
N PRO A 404 15.36 -9.01 11.07
CA PRO A 404 13.97 -8.61 10.93
C PRO A 404 13.12 -9.05 12.12
N ASP A 405 12.21 -8.20 12.55
CA ASP A 405 11.16 -8.60 13.49
C ASP A 405 10.09 -9.47 12.81
N GLU A 406 9.09 -9.94 13.57
CA GLU A 406 8.04 -10.82 13.06
C GLU A 406 7.24 -10.20 11.90
N MET A 407 6.93 -8.90 11.99
CA MET A 407 6.16 -8.18 10.97
C MET A 407 7.00 -7.97 9.70
N GLU A 408 8.26 -7.59 9.87
CA GLU A 408 9.22 -7.43 8.79
C GLU A 408 9.47 -8.77 8.08
N GLN A 409 9.63 -9.86 8.84
CA GLN A 409 9.79 -11.21 8.31
C GLN A 409 8.56 -11.66 7.52
N LEU A 410 7.36 -11.37 8.02
CA LEU A 410 6.12 -11.67 7.30
C LEU A 410 6.05 -10.98 5.93
N MET A 411 6.54 -9.73 5.81
CA MET A 411 6.62 -9.02 4.53
C MET A 411 7.66 -9.63 3.58
N ILE A 412 8.80 -10.09 4.11
CA ILE A 412 9.83 -10.80 3.34
C ILE A 412 9.27 -12.14 2.82
N ASP A 413 8.58 -12.90 3.66
CA ASP A 413 7.95 -14.17 3.29
C ASP A 413 6.83 -13.96 2.26
N SER A 414 6.09 -12.85 2.37
CA SER A 414 5.11 -12.43 1.37
C SER A 414 5.75 -12.19 0.01
N CYS A 415 6.97 -11.61 -0.03
CA CYS A 415 7.73 -11.49 -1.28
C CYS A 415 8.09 -12.86 -1.87
N ALA A 416 8.47 -13.84 -1.03
CA ALA A 416 8.74 -15.20 -1.51
C ALA A 416 7.50 -15.82 -2.18
N ARG A 417 6.31 -15.64 -1.61
CA ARG A 417 5.04 -16.08 -2.23
C ARG A 417 4.75 -15.34 -3.52
N ILE A 418 4.93 -14.02 -3.56
CA ILE A 418 4.75 -13.22 -4.78
C ILE A 418 5.64 -13.72 -5.93
N ALA A 419 6.87 -14.12 -5.63
CA ALA A 419 7.84 -14.59 -6.61
C ALA A 419 7.49 -15.96 -7.21
N THR A 420 6.66 -16.78 -6.54
CA THR A 420 6.28 -18.11 -7.01
C THR A 420 4.98 -18.14 -7.82
N PHE A 421 4.23 -17.02 -7.91
CA PHE A 421 3.04 -16.93 -8.76
C PHE A 421 3.41 -16.78 -10.25
N PRO A 422 2.89 -17.64 -11.16
CA PRO A 422 3.08 -17.49 -12.59
C PRO A 422 2.46 -16.18 -13.12
N PRO A 423 3.09 -15.50 -14.10
CA PRO A 423 2.56 -14.26 -14.69
C PRO A 423 1.24 -14.45 -15.48
N GLU A 424 0.81 -15.69 -15.75
CA GLU A 424 -0.32 -15.99 -16.63
C GLU A 424 -1.70 -15.78 -15.99
N LEU A 425 -1.80 -15.62 -14.66
CA LEU A 425 -3.07 -15.28 -13.98
C LEU A 425 -3.37 -13.77 -14.01
N ALA A 426 -2.45 -12.92 -14.47
CA ALA A 426 -2.63 -11.46 -14.52
C ALA A 426 -3.26 -10.97 -15.85
N ALA A 427 -3.33 -11.81 -16.88
CA ALA A 427 -3.82 -11.42 -18.22
C ALA A 427 -5.26 -11.90 -18.52
N GLY A 428 -5.89 -12.66 -17.62
CA GLY A 428 -7.17 -13.31 -17.86
C GLY A 428 -8.39 -12.50 -17.43
N SER A 429 -8.59 -11.28 -17.93
CA SER A 429 -9.88 -10.55 -17.92
C SER A 429 -9.81 -9.30 -18.81
N ALA A 430 -9.43 -9.49 -20.07
CA ALA A 430 -9.68 -8.51 -21.12
C ALA A 430 -10.05 -9.28 -22.40
N SER A 431 -11.29 -9.74 -22.46
CA SER A 431 -11.97 -10.04 -23.71
C SER A 431 -13.38 -9.49 -23.69
#